data_AF-G0IYJ5-F1
#
_entry.id   AF-G0IYJ5-F1
#
_cell.length_a   1.000
_cell.length_b   1.000
_cell.length_c   1.000
_cell.angle_alpha   90.00
_cell.angle_beta   90.00
_cell.angle_gamma   90.00
#
_symmetry.space_group_name_H-M   'P 1'
#
loop_
_entity.id
_entity.type
_entity.pdbx_description
1 polymer ?
#
loop_
_entity_poly.entity_id
_entity_poly.type
_entity_poly.pdbx_seq_one_letter_code
_entity_poly.pdbx_strand_id
1 'polypeptide(L)'
;MEEQNPTTSNSSNKPLKDLIPDGQGSYKPGMFQAFAAIFNGLGIGAFLGLLLGLSVSPVVSGVIGTISSLLAILVGLNEKFLDPIKSLRIGSFGLFSVVGILIGLYIRANNPFAPSLADKMNDYLEIGYSDSEARNFITGYIKADSTIAKREANVLYSTEFTIEACDLLEYANSETAPAEIHNTFLSAGGIWEQWAINFKNDLTEPLGTKTLLILKDNFCGDYQSPSTSVKVGKDITQINQNSSLNEMSLAFEKSKAPWPEVLNGLKNQFTPSEVEMILHSLIKIFDHE
;
A
#
# COMPACT_ATOMS: atom_id res chain seq x y z
N MET A 1 14.72 70.41 -58.54
CA MET A 1 15.53 70.84 -57.38
C MET A 1 14.72 70.47 -56.15
N GLU A 2 15.07 69.51 -55.31
CA GLU A 2 16.14 68.53 -55.28
C GLU A 2 15.67 67.50 -54.24
N GLU A 3 15.63 66.22 -54.62
CA GLU A 3 15.47 65.11 -53.67
C GLU A 3 16.71 65.04 -52.77
N GLN A 4 16.53 64.94 -51.46
CA GLN A 4 17.60 64.53 -50.56
C GLN A 4 17.20 63.28 -49.78
N ASN A 5 18.00 62.24 -50.05
CA ASN A 5 17.96 60.89 -49.52
C ASN A 5 18.28 60.80 -48.01
N PRO A 6 17.85 59.71 -47.34
CA PRO A 6 18.10 59.47 -45.92
C PRO A 6 19.52 58.93 -45.68
N THR A 7 20.24 59.54 -44.74
CA THR A 7 21.51 59.04 -44.22
C THR A 7 21.30 57.97 -43.15
N THR A 8 21.78 56.78 -43.48
CA THR A 8 21.96 55.58 -42.66
C THR A 8 22.81 55.86 -41.41
N SER A 9 22.26 55.59 -40.21
CA SER A 9 23.04 55.52 -38.97
C SER A 9 23.53 54.09 -38.75
N ASN A 10 24.86 53.97 -38.72
CA ASN A 10 25.60 52.73 -38.57
C ASN A 10 25.26 52.00 -37.25
N SER A 11 24.74 50.78 -37.41
CA SER A 11 24.74 49.71 -36.41
C SER A 11 26.18 49.44 -35.97
N SER A 12 26.54 49.92 -34.78
CA SER A 12 27.78 49.54 -34.11
C SER A 12 27.60 48.14 -33.52
N ASN A 13 27.83 47.14 -34.37
CA ASN A 13 28.06 45.75 -33.95
C ASN A 13 29.36 45.67 -33.14
N LYS A 14 29.32 46.11 -31.87
CA LYS A 14 30.31 45.65 -30.89
C LYS A 14 30.05 44.16 -30.68
N PRO A 15 31.02 43.27 -30.96
CA PRO A 15 30.79 41.84 -30.89
C PRO A 15 30.42 41.47 -29.45
N LEU A 16 29.22 40.91 -29.29
CA LEU A 16 28.69 40.30 -28.06
C LEU A 16 29.63 39.22 -27.48
N LYS A 17 30.71 38.87 -28.18
CA LYS A 17 31.75 37.93 -27.76
C LYS A 17 32.62 38.45 -26.60
N ASP A 18 32.78 39.76 -26.43
CA ASP A 18 33.60 40.32 -25.34
C ASP A 18 32.85 40.44 -23.99
N LEU A 19 31.54 40.10 -23.95
CA LEU A 19 30.72 40.12 -22.74
C LEU A 19 30.48 38.72 -22.15
N ILE A 20 30.95 37.67 -22.81
CA ILE A 20 31.00 36.34 -22.22
C ILE A 20 32.38 36.24 -21.56
N PRO A 21 32.48 36.26 -20.21
CA PRO A 21 33.76 36.04 -19.56
C PRO A 21 34.32 34.72 -20.08
N ASP A 22 35.53 34.75 -20.65
CA ASP A 22 36.27 33.58 -21.09
C ASP A 22 36.51 32.65 -19.89
N GLY A 23 35.52 31.84 -19.58
CA GLY A 23 35.54 30.80 -18.57
C GLY A 23 36.34 29.61 -19.08
N GLN A 24 37.61 29.82 -19.44
CA GLN A 24 38.53 28.75 -19.84
C GLN A 24 39.95 29.03 -19.33
N GLY A 25 40.07 29.35 -18.04
CA GLY A 25 41.26 28.92 -17.31
C GLY A 25 41.14 27.41 -17.09
N SER A 26 41.86 26.60 -17.88
CA SER A 26 41.94 25.15 -17.75
C SER A 26 42.66 24.77 -16.44
N TYR A 27 42.04 25.05 -15.30
CA TYR A 27 42.52 24.64 -14.00
C TYR A 27 42.31 23.13 -13.91
N LYS A 28 43.39 22.37 -14.02
CA LYS A 28 43.39 20.95 -13.66
C LYS A 28 42.86 20.87 -12.22
N PRO A 29 41.70 20.24 -11.99
CA PRO A 29 41.13 20.16 -10.66
C PRO A 29 42.16 19.49 -9.74
N GLY A 30 42.44 20.12 -8.60
CA GLY A 30 43.36 19.54 -7.62
C GLY A 30 42.81 18.19 -7.17
N MET A 31 43.68 17.19 -7.02
CA MET A 31 43.29 15.83 -6.60
C MET A 31 42.44 15.85 -5.31
N PHE A 32 42.75 16.77 -4.39
CA PHE A 32 41.97 17.00 -3.16
C PHE A 32 40.52 17.44 -3.42
N GLN A 33 40.27 18.28 -4.43
CA GLN A 33 38.92 18.73 -4.76
C GLN A 33 38.09 17.60 -5.37
N ALA A 34 38.71 16.77 -6.21
CA ALA A 34 38.06 15.58 -6.75
C ALA A 34 37.69 14.58 -5.64
N PHE A 35 38.61 14.33 -4.70
CA PHE A 35 38.37 13.47 -3.56
C PHE A 35 37.25 14.00 -2.66
N ALA A 36 37.30 15.29 -2.30
CA ALA A 36 36.25 15.94 -1.51
C ALA A 36 34.87 15.85 -2.20
N ALA A 37 34.83 15.99 -3.52
CA ALA A 37 33.60 15.85 -4.29
C ALA A 37 33.03 14.42 -4.25
N ILE A 38 33.88 13.39 -4.34
CA ILE A 38 33.46 11.98 -4.22
C ILE A 38 32.88 11.71 -2.83
N PHE A 39 33.57 12.12 -1.76
CA PHE A 39 33.10 11.86 -0.40
C PHE A 39 31.80 12.59 -0.05
N ASN A 40 31.62 13.81 -0.59
CA ASN A 40 30.38 14.55 -0.42
C ASN A 40 29.21 13.82 -1.13
N GLY A 41 29.41 13.39 -2.38
CA GLY A 41 28.41 12.60 -3.10
C GLY A 41 28.10 11.27 -2.39
N LEU A 42 29.14 10.56 -1.97
CA LEU A 42 29.04 9.29 -1.24
C LEU A 42 28.19 9.42 0.02
N GLY A 43 28.50 10.38 0.90
CA GLY A 43 27.82 10.51 2.19
C GLY A 43 26.34 10.82 2.04
N ILE A 44 25.99 11.77 1.17
CA ILE A 44 24.60 12.16 0.93
C ILE A 44 23.85 11.03 0.21
N GLY A 45 24.48 10.40 -0.80
CA GLY A 45 23.89 9.30 -1.56
C GLY A 45 23.60 8.09 -0.68
N ALA A 46 24.60 7.61 0.06
CA ALA A 46 24.44 6.46 0.95
C ALA A 46 23.39 6.72 2.04
N PHE A 47 23.38 7.92 2.64
CA PHE A 47 22.39 8.29 3.66
C PHE A 47 20.97 8.30 3.11
N LEU A 48 20.73 8.97 1.99
CA LEU A 48 19.41 9.05 1.37
C LEU A 48 18.94 7.68 0.85
N GLY A 49 19.85 6.90 0.26
CA GLY A 49 19.58 5.54 -0.19
C GLY A 49 19.21 4.61 0.97
N LEU A 50 19.93 4.70 2.10
CA LEU A 50 19.64 3.91 3.30
C LEU A 50 18.26 4.29 3.88
N LEU A 51 17.95 5.59 3.98
CA LEU A 51 16.64 6.06 4.43
C LEU A 51 15.51 5.53 3.54
N LEU A 52 15.71 5.54 2.22
CA LEU A 52 14.77 4.94 1.27
C LEU A 52 14.60 3.44 1.49
N GLY A 53 15.70 2.68 1.58
CA GLY A 53 15.65 1.22 1.77
C GLY A 53 15.02 0.80 3.09
N LEU A 54 15.23 1.58 4.16
CA LEU A 54 14.66 1.33 5.49
C LEU A 54 13.21 1.84 5.62
N SER A 55 12.77 2.77 4.77
CA SER A 55 11.42 3.34 4.90
C SER A 55 10.33 2.28 4.63
N VAL A 56 9.59 1.92 5.68
CA VAL A 56 8.46 0.97 5.62
C VAL A 56 7.16 1.67 5.25
N SER A 57 7.07 2.98 5.50
CA SER A 57 5.82 3.74 5.36
C SER A 57 5.67 4.33 3.95
N PRO A 58 4.52 4.09 3.27
CA PRO A 58 4.18 4.72 1.99
C PRO A 58 4.31 6.24 1.98
N VAL A 59 4.06 6.89 3.13
CA VAL A 59 4.11 8.35 3.28
C VAL A 59 5.54 8.88 3.12
N VAL A 60 6.53 8.17 3.66
CA VAL A 60 7.95 8.56 3.58
C VAL A 60 8.47 8.40 2.15
N SER A 61 8.01 7.37 1.43
CA SER A 61 8.35 7.18 0.01
C SER A 61 7.79 8.30 -0.87
N GLY A 62 6.57 8.79 -0.58
CA GLY A 62 5.98 9.91 -1.32
C GLY A 62 6.77 11.21 -1.16
N VAL A 63 7.15 11.54 0.07
CA VAL A 63 7.96 12.74 0.37
C VAL A 63 9.36 12.64 -0.24
N ILE A 64 10.01 11.48 -0.19
CA ILE A 64 11.35 11.35 -0.78
C ILE A 64 11.28 11.36 -2.31
N GLY A 65 10.20 10.83 -2.91
CA GLY A 65 9.96 10.91 -4.35
C GLY A 65 9.86 12.35 -4.85
N THR A 66 9.15 13.22 -4.13
CA THR A 66 9.02 14.64 -4.50
C THR A 66 10.31 15.42 -4.27
N ILE A 67 11.07 15.13 -3.21
CA ILE A 67 12.40 15.74 -2.99
C ILE A 67 13.38 15.29 -4.08
N SER A 68 13.33 14.01 -4.48
CA SER A 68 14.20 13.45 -5.52
C SER A 68 13.88 14.03 -6.90
N SER A 69 12.61 14.24 -7.23
CA SER A 69 12.22 14.88 -8.49
C SER A 69 12.66 16.35 -8.53
N LEU A 70 12.52 17.08 -7.42
CA LEU A 70 12.99 18.45 -7.29
C LEU A 70 14.52 18.55 -7.46
N LEU A 71 15.27 17.65 -6.81
CA LEU A 71 16.73 17.57 -6.93
C LEU A 71 17.16 17.21 -8.37
N ALA A 72 16.48 16.27 -9.02
CA ALA A 72 16.77 15.92 -10.41
C ALA A 72 16.57 17.10 -11.36
N ILE A 73 15.52 17.90 -11.15
CA ILE A 73 15.26 19.13 -11.93
C ILE A 73 16.35 20.18 -11.67
N LEU A 74 16.73 20.41 -10.41
CA LEU A 74 17.78 21.36 -10.05
C LEU A 74 19.17 20.97 -10.57
N VAL A 75 19.44 19.66 -10.66
CA VAL A 75 20.70 19.13 -11.19
C VAL A 75 20.70 19.11 -12.73
N GLY A 76 19.57 18.81 -13.36
CA GLY A 76 19.45 18.65 -14.82
C GLY A 76 19.39 19.96 -15.61
N LEU A 77 18.85 21.04 -15.04
CA LEU A 77 18.63 22.30 -15.78
C LEU A 77 19.88 23.19 -15.95
N ASN A 78 21.05 22.79 -15.46
CA ASN A 78 22.25 23.65 -15.47
C ASN A 78 23.39 23.09 -16.33
N GLU A 79 23.10 22.78 -17.59
CA GLU A 79 24.05 22.17 -18.55
C GLU A 79 25.25 23.07 -18.90
N LYS A 80 25.15 24.39 -18.70
CA LYS A 80 26.23 25.34 -19.02
C LYS A 80 27.42 25.32 -18.04
N PHE A 81 27.34 24.58 -16.93
CA PHE A 81 28.39 24.56 -15.89
C PHE A 81 28.74 23.15 -15.39
N LEU A 82 28.79 22.16 -16.28
CA LEU A 82 29.26 20.81 -15.97
C LEU A 82 30.79 20.78 -15.79
N ASP A 83 31.26 21.37 -14.70
CA ASP A 83 32.61 21.16 -14.22
C ASP A 83 32.82 19.66 -13.92
N PRO A 84 33.97 19.07 -14.29
CA PRO A 84 34.29 17.67 -13.98
C PRO A 84 34.08 17.31 -12.50
N ILE A 85 34.35 18.25 -11.58
CA ILE A 85 34.14 18.06 -10.14
C ILE A 85 32.66 17.89 -9.79
N LYS A 86 31.75 18.64 -10.42
CA LYS A 86 30.31 18.55 -10.17
C LYS A 86 29.74 17.25 -10.72
N SER A 87 30.16 16.88 -11.93
CA SER A 87 29.80 15.60 -12.55
C SER A 87 30.22 14.42 -11.66
N LEU A 88 31.45 14.45 -11.13
CA LEU A 88 31.95 13.41 -10.22
C LEU A 88 31.15 13.32 -8.91
N ARG A 89 30.72 14.46 -8.35
CA ARG A 89 29.86 14.49 -7.16
C ARG A 89 28.48 13.89 -7.44
N ILE A 90 27.88 14.22 -8.57
CA ILE A 90 26.55 13.71 -8.97
C ILE A 90 26.63 12.20 -9.24
N GLY A 91 27.68 11.75 -9.95
CA GLY A 91 27.91 10.34 -10.23
C GLY A 91 28.13 9.51 -8.96
N SER A 92 28.94 10.00 -8.03
CA SER A 92 29.14 9.34 -6.72
C SER A 92 27.86 9.32 -5.88
N PHE A 93 27.10 10.42 -5.86
CA PHE A 93 25.78 10.44 -5.21
C PHE A 93 24.85 9.35 -5.74
N GLY A 94 24.70 9.23 -7.06
CA GLY A 94 23.82 8.22 -7.67
C GLY A 94 24.24 6.79 -7.36
N LEU A 95 25.54 6.47 -7.53
CA LEU A 95 26.07 5.13 -7.27
C LEU A 95 25.87 4.72 -5.80
N PHE A 96 26.21 5.60 -4.86
CA PHE A 96 26.09 5.29 -3.44
C PHE A 96 24.65 5.31 -2.94
N SER A 97 23.74 6.03 -3.60
CA SER A 97 22.30 5.93 -3.34
C SER A 97 21.77 4.52 -3.65
N VAL A 98 22.14 3.93 -4.79
CA VAL A 98 21.75 2.55 -5.12
C VAL A 98 22.31 1.55 -4.10
N VAL A 99 23.59 1.68 -3.74
CA VAL A 99 24.20 0.83 -2.71
C VAL A 99 23.49 1.00 -1.36
N GLY A 100 23.17 2.23 -0.96
CA GLY A 100 22.42 2.52 0.26
C GLY A 100 21.03 1.88 0.27
N ILE A 101 20.30 1.90 -0.85
CA ILE A 101 19.00 1.24 -0.99
C ILE A 101 19.15 -0.27 -0.80
N LEU A 102 20.11 -0.89 -1.46
CA LEU A 102 20.35 -2.34 -1.35
C LEU A 102 20.70 -2.73 0.09
N ILE A 103 21.56 -1.95 0.77
CA ILE A 103 21.90 -2.17 2.18
C ILE A 103 20.68 -1.96 3.08
N GLY A 104 19.88 -0.91 2.86
CA GLY A 104 18.67 -0.65 3.63
C GLY A 104 17.64 -1.76 3.48
N LEU A 105 17.42 -2.25 2.26
CA LEU A 105 16.57 -3.40 1.98
C LEU A 105 17.12 -4.68 2.63
N TYR A 106 18.44 -4.90 2.59
CA TYR A 106 19.06 -6.05 3.23
C TYR A 106 18.87 -6.03 4.76
N ILE A 107 19.11 -4.89 5.41
CA ILE A 107 18.88 -4.71 6.85
C ILE A 107 17.40 -4.96 7.17
N ARG A 108 16.51 -4.39 6.37
CA ARG A 108 15.07 -4.58 6.55
C ARG A 108 14.63 -6.03 6.37
N ALA A 109 15.19 -6.74 5.39
CA ALA A 109 14.80 -8.11 5.08
C ALA A 109 15.32 -9.11 6.12
N ASN A 110 16.51 -8.87 6.67
CA ASN A 110 17.14 -9.79 7.62
C ASN A 110 16.89 -9.42 9.08
N ASN A 111 16.23 -8.28 9.35
CA ASN A 111 15.95 -7.78 10.70
C ASN A 111 17.12 -7.99 11.69
N PRO A 112 18.36 -7.57 11.36
CA PRO A 112 19.53 -7.87 12.19
C PRO A 112 19.50 -7.21 13.57
N PHE A 113 18.57 -6.25 13.77
CA PHE A 113 18.33 -5.56 15.03
C PHE A 113 17.07 -6.03 15.75
N ALA A 114 16.33 -7.00 15.21
CA ALA A 114 15.19 -7.56 15.92
C ALA A 114 15.71 -8.46 17.06
N PRO A 115 15.14 -8.33 18.29
CA PRO A 115 15.47 -9.24 19.38
C PRO A 115 15.11 -10.66 19.00
N SER A 116 15.94 -11.63 19.42
CA SER A 116 15.66 -13.02 19.13
C SER A 116 14.39 -13.47 19.85
N LEU A 117 13.78 -14.57 19.38
CA LEU A 117 12.62 -15.16 20.06
C LEU A 117 12.93 -15.55 21.51
N ALA A 118 14.19 -15.90 21.79
CA ALA A 118 14.66 -16.20 23.14
C ALA A 118 14.68 -14.94 24.02
N ASP A 119 15.12 -13.80 23.48
CA ASP A 119 15.14 -12.53 24.20
C ASP A 119 13.71 -12.09 24.54
N LYS A 120 12.79 -12.16 23.58
CA LYS A 120 11.36 -11.86 23.83
C LYS A 120 10.73 -12.78 24.88
N MET A 121 11.10 -14.06 24.88
CA MET A 121 10.63 -15.02 25.89
C MET A 121 11.10 -14.60 27.28
N ASN A 122 12.38 -14.26 27.41
CA ASN A 122 12.94 -13.80 28.69
C ASN A 122 12.25 -12.51 29.16
N ASP A 123 12.01 -11.55 28.27
CA ASP A 123 11.29 -10.31 28.61
C ASP A 123 9.90 -10.59 29.21
N TYR A 124 9.14 -11.53 28.62
CA TYR A 124 7.83 -11.90 29.17
C TYR A 124 7.93 -12.60 30.53
N LEU A 125 8.93 -13.47 30.71
CA LEU A 125 9.16 -14.13 31.99
C LEU A 125 9.57 -13.14 33.08
N GLU A 126 10.40 -12.14 32.74
CA GLU A 126 10.82 -11.08 33.67
C GLU A 126 9.66 -10.19 34.13
N ILE A 127 8.67 -9.95 33.25
CA ILE A 127 7.44 -9.21 33.58
C ILE A 127 6.48 -10.05 34.46
N GLY A 128 6.75 -11.35 34.63
CA GLY A 128 6.00 -12.24 35.52
C GLY A 128 4.95 -13.10 34.83
N TYR A 129 4.96 -13.19 33.50
CA TYR A 129 4.12 -14.15 32.79
C TYR A 129 4.61 -15.58 33.03
N SER A 130 3.68 -16.53 33.04
CA SER A 130 4.03 -17.95 33.06
C SER A 130 4.66 -18.39 31.73
N ASP A 131 5.52 -19.42 31.76
CA ASP A 131 6.16 -19.97 30.56
C ASP A 131 5.12 -20.38 29.49
N SER A 132 3.96 -20.89 29.90
CA SER A 132 2.85 -21.22 28.99
C SER A 132 2.21 -20.00 28.33
N GLU A 133 2.02 -18.91 29.06
CA GLU A 133 1.43 -17.68 28.52
C GLU A 133 2.40 -16.98 27.56
N ALA A 134 3.67 -16.89 27.95
CA ALA A 134 4.73 -16.32 27.11
C ALA A 134 4.87 -17.07 25.77
N ARG A 135 4.82 -18.41 25.80
CA ARG A 135 4.78 -19.24 24.58
C ARG A 135 3.54 -18.98 23.74
N ASN A 136 2.37 -18.80 24.35
CA ASN A 136 1.15 -18.48 23.62
C ASN A 136 1.22 -17.10 22.95
N PHE A 137 1.80 -16.09 23.60
CA PHE A 137 2.01 -14.78 22.99
C PHE A 137 2.98 -14.83 21.82
N ILE A 138 4.09 -15.57 21.97
CA ILE A 138 5.08 -15.72 20.89
C ILE A 138 4.49 -16.50 19.71
N THR A 139 3.76 -17.59 19.95
CA THR A 139 3.11 -18.35 18.88
C THR A 139 2.00 -17.56 18.20
N GLY A 140 1.26 -16.72 18.92
CA GLY A 140 0.32 -15.76 18.35
C GLY A 140 1.01 -14.76 17.42
N TYR A 141 2.15 -14.21 17.83
CA TYR A 141 2.97 -13.30 17.02
C TYR A 141 3.50 -13.98 15.75
N ILE A 142 4.02 -15.21 15.87
CA ILE A 142 4.50 -15.98 14.71
C ILE A 142 3.36 -16.29 13.74
N LYS A 143 2.16 -16.64 14.24
CA LYS A 143 0.99 -16.84 13.37
C LYS A 143 0.63 -15.57 12.62
N ALA A 144 0.56 -14.44 13.32
CA ALA A 144 0.28 -13.15 12.69
C ALA A 144 1.33 -12.73 11.63
N ASP A 145 2.60 -13.12 11.80
CA ASP A 145 3.68 -12.80 10.87
C ASP A 145 3.80 -13.81 9.71
N SER A 146 3.46 -15.09 9.93
CA SER A 146 3.60 -16.18 8.95
C SER A 146 2.38 -16.35 8.03
N THR A 147 1.18 -16.01 8.48
CA THR A 147 0.03 -15.83 7.57
C THR A 147 0.16 -14.45 6.96
N ILE A 148 0.82 -14.34 5.80
CA ILE A 148 0.81 -13.21 4.86
C ILE A 148 0.48 -11.90 5.58
N ALA A 149 1.49 -11.21 6.12
CA ALA A 149 1.33 -9.90 6.71
C ALA A 149 0.59 -8.97 5.74
N LYS A 150 -0.74 -8.93 5.85
CA LYS A 150 -1.61 -7.83 5.49
C LYS A 150 -1.12 -6.68 6.37
N ARG A 151 -0.05 -6.04 5.92
CA ARG A 151 0.35 -4.74 6.42
C ARG A 151 -0.81 -3.84 6.10
N GLU A 152 -1.67 -3.64 7.09
CA GLU A 152 -2.66 -2.59 7.17
C GLU A 152 -1.96 -1.24 7.05
N ALA A 153 -1.63 -0.88 5.81
CA ALA A 153 -1.25 0.46 5.40
C ALA A 153 -2.49 1.26 4.96
N ASN A 154 -3.69 0.84 5.38
CA ASN A 154 -4.96 1.52 5.14
C ASN A 154 -5.44 2.29 6.38
N VAL A 155 -4.50 2.83 7.18
CA VAL A 155 -4.77 3.65 8.38
C VAL A 155 -5.41 5.02 8.04
N LEU A 156 -5.87 5.24 6.81
CA LEU A 156 -6.65 6.44 6.46
C LEU A 156 -7.89 6.07 5.64
N TYR A 157 -8.83 5.40 6.32
CA TYR A 157 -10.29 5.52 6.14
C TYR A 157 -10.88 5.14 4.78
N SER A 158 -10.62 3.91 4.34
CA SER A 158 -11.61 3.19 3.54
C SER A 158 -11.57 1.72 3.92
N THR A 159 -12.68 1.22 4.47
CA THR A 159 -13.02 -0.20 4.67
C THR A 159 -13.16 -0.87 3.29
N GLU A 160 -12.04 -0.97 2.58
CA GLU A 160 -11.91 -1.69 1.33
C GLU A 160 -11.36 -3.06 1.67
N PHE A 161 -12.17 -4.09 1.44
CA PHE A 161 -11.69 -5.46 1.47
C PHE A 161 -11.51 -5.97 0.04
N THR A 162 -10.46 -6.77 -0.15
CA THR A 162 -10.22 -7.47 -1.40
C THR A 162 -10.96 -8.80 -1.39
N ILE A 163 -11.80 -9.01 -2.40
CA ILE A 163 -12.31 -10.34 -2.72
C ILE A 163 -11.25 -11.05 -3.55
N GLU A 164 -10.74 -12.15 -3.00
CA GLU A 164 -9.77 -13.05 -3.61
C GLU A 164 -10.32 -14.48 -3.59
N ALA A 165 -9.64 -15.42 -4.27
CA ALA A 165 -9.95 -16.85 -4.26
C ALA A 165 -11.34 -17.24 -4.82
N CYS A 166 -11.92 -16.44 -5.73
CA CYS A 166 -13.16 -16.80 -6.43
C CYS A 166 -13.02 -18.08 -7.29
N ASP A 167 -11.82 -18.38 -7.76
CA ASP A 167 -11.46 -19.62 -8.47
C ASP A 167 -11.61 -20.85 -7.57
N LEU A 168 -11.21 -20.75 -6.29
CA LEU A 168 -11.40 -21.84 -5.33
C LEU A 168 -12.88 -22.08 -5.01
N LEU A 169 -13.67 -21.00 -4.96
CA LEU A 169 -15.09 -21.06 -4.64
C LEU A 169 -15.97 -21.49 -5.84
N GLU A 170 -15.43 -21.60 -7.06
CA GLU A 170 -16.16 -22.02 -8.26
C GLU A 170 -16.87 -23.37 -8.05
N TYR A 171 -16.21 -24.28 -7.32
CA TYR A 171 -16.73 -25.63 -7.05
C TYR A 171 -17.79 -25.71 -5.94
N ALA A 172 -17.93 -24.67 -5.11
CA ALA A 172 -18.93 -24.65 -4.06
C ALA A 172 -20.29 -24.25 -4.65
N ASN A 173 -21.23 -25.19 -4.77
CA ASN A 173 -22.55 -24.94 -5.33
C ASN A 173 -23.67 -25.56 -4.46
N SER A 174 -24.92 -25.44 -4.88
CA SER A 174 -26.08 -25.93 -4.12
C SER A 174 -26.16 -27.46 -4.01
N GLU A 175 -25.40 -28.21 -4.81
CA GLU A 175 -25.30 -29.67 -4.75
C GLU A 175 -24.21 -30.15 -3.78
N THR A 176 -23.24 -29.30 -3.46
CA THR A 176 -22.17 -29.58 -2.49
C THR A 176 -22.74 -29.72 -1.07
N ALA A 177 -22.18 -30.63 -0.28
CA ALA A 177 -22.62 -30.82 1.11
C ALA A 177 -22.38 -29.53 1.95
N PRO A 178 -23.30 -29.13 2.85
CA PRO A 178 -23.16 -27.89 3.63
C PRO A 178 -21.83 -27.75 4.38
N ALA A 179 -21.36 -28.83 5.01
CA ALA A 179 -20.07 -28.84 5.71
C ALA A 179 -18.87 -28.64 4.76
N GLU A 180 -18.94 -29.15 3.53
CA GLU A 180 -17.89 -28.99 2.53
C GLU A 180 -17.86 -27.57 1.96
N ILE A 181 -19.04 -26.97 1.74
CA ILE A 181 -19.14 -25.54 1.38
C ILE A 181 -18.48 -24.71 2.49
N HIS A 182 -18.82 -24.95 3.75
CA HIS A 182 -18.24 -24.21 4.87
C HIS A 182 -16.70 -24.31 4.91
N ASN A 183 -16.17 -25.54 4.81
CA ASN A 183 -14.73 -25.77 4.79
C ASN A 183 -14.03 -25.14 3.58
N THR A 184 -14.71 -25.07 2.43
CA THR A 184 -14.19 -24.42 1.22
C THR A 184 -14.04 -22.92 1.43
N PHE A 185 -15.02 -22.26 2.05
CA PHE A 185 -14.91 -20.84 2.40
C PHE A 185 -13.88 -20.55 3.50
N LEU A 186 -13.74 -21.45 4.49
CA LEU A 186 -12.63 -21.36 5.45
C LEU A 186 -11.27 -21.46 4.76
N SER A 187 -11.14 -22.36 3.79
CA SER A 187 -9.89 -22.57 3.04
C SER A 187 -9.55 -21.42 2.09
N ALA A 188 -10.56 -20.68 1.62
CA ALA A 188 -10.37 -19.48 0.80
C ALA A 188 -9.70 -18.33 1.59
N GLY A 189 -9.80 -18.33 2.91
CA GLY A 189 -9.17 -17.33 3.77
C GLY A 189 -9.80 -15.93 3.64
N GLY A 190 -9.14 -14.93 4.22
CA GLY A 190 -9.53 -13.53 4.09
C GLY A 190 -10.95 -13.25 4.60
N ILE A 191 -11.75 -12.51 3.83
CA ILE A 191 -13.13 -12.17 4.21
C ILE A 191 -14.07 -13.38 4.15
N TRP A 192 -13.79 -14.36 3.28
CA TRP A 192 -14.58 -15.59 3.15
C TRP A 192 -14.51 -16.45 4.40
N GLU A 193 -13.32 -16.57 4.99
CA GLU A 193 -13.12 -17.26 6.26
C GLU A 193 -13.87 -16.56 7.40
N GLN A 194 -13.82 -15.23 7.46
CA GLN A 194 -14.54 -14.46 8.48
C GLN A 194 -16.05 -14.63 8.36
N TRP A 195 -16.61 -14.56 7.15
CA TRP A 195 -18.02 -14.85 6.91
C TRP A 195 -18.40 -16.27 7.33
N ALA A 196 -17.58 -17.26 6.95
CA ALA A 196 -17.82 -18.65 7.31
C ALA A 196 -17.84 -18.82 8.84
N ILE A 197 -16.83 -18.33 9.57
CA ILE A 197 -16.77 -18.45 11.03
C ILE A 197 -17.99 -17.80 11.69
N ASN A 198 -18.32 -16.57 11.31
CA ASN A 198 -19.42 -15.84 11.94
C ASN A 198 -20.78 -16.45 11.62
N PHE A 199 -21.03 -16.87 10.38
CA PHE A 199 -22.30 -17.52 10.02
C PHE A 199 -22.47 -18.88 10.69
N LYS A 200 -21.38 -19.61 10.94
CA LYS A 200 -21.46 -20.88 11.69
C LYS A 200 -21.86 -20.67 13.16
N ASN A 201 -21.48 -19.52 13.73
CA ASN A 201 -21.77 -19.20 15.13
C ASN A 201 -23.18 -18.59 15.28
N ASP A 202 -23.60 -17.77 14.33
CA ASP A 202 -24.82 -16.97 14.44
C ASP A 202 -26.05 -17.59 13.74
N LEU A 203 -25.84 -18.43 12.72
CA LEU A 203 -26.90 -18.94 11.86
C LEU A 203 -26.97 -20.47 11.92
N THR A 204 -28.12 -21.02 11.53
CA THR A 204 -28.23 -22.46 11.30
C THR A 204 -27.41 -22.88 10.09
N GLU A 205 -26.89 -24.11 10.08
CA GLU A 205 -26.01 -24.61 9.01
C GLU A 205 -26.62 -24.45 7.59
N PRO A 206 -27.92 -24.77 7.34
CA PRO A 206 -28.52 -24.55 6.03
C PRO A 206 -28.62 -23.08 5.64
N LEU A 207 -28.88 -22.20 6.61
CA LEU A 207 -29.03 -20.76 6.40
C LEU A 207 -27.68 -20.12 6.09
N GLY A 208 -26.66 -20.41 6.89
CA GLY A 208 -25.29 -19.93 6.69
C GLY A 208 -24.74 -20.37 5.33
N THR A 209 -24.92 -21.65 4.97
CA THR A 209 -24.45 -22.21 3.70
C THR A 209 -25.07 -21.50 2.50
N LYS A 210 -26.40 -21.35 2.47
CA LYS A 210 -27.08 -20.65 1.37
C LYS A 210 -26.67 -19.18 1.30
N THR A 211 -26.48 -18.53 2.45
CA THR A 211 -26.01 -17.15 2.53
C THR A 211 -24.61 -17.01 1.91
N LEU A 212 -23.68 -17.91 2.24
CA LEU A 212 -22.34 -17.93 1.66
C LEU A 212 -22.36 -18.06 0.13
N LEU A 213 -23.23 -18.94 -0.39
CA LEU A 213 -23.39 -19.10 -1.84
C LEU A 213 -23.93 -17.83 -2.50
N ILE A 214 -24.93 -17.16 -1.91
CA ILE A 214 -25.45 -15.88 -2.43
C ILE A 214 -24.36 -14.81 -2.44
N LEU A 215 -23.55 -14.71 -1.37
CA LEU A 215 -22.42 -13.77 -1.36
C LEU A 215 -21.45 -14.11 -2.49
N LYS A 216 -21.02 -15.37 -2.59
CA LYS A 216 -20.12 -15.82 -3.65
C LYS A 216 -20.65 -15.45 -5.04
N ASP A 217 -21.89 -15.78 -5.36
CA ASP A 217 -22.44 -15.55 -6.70
C ASP A 217 -22.49 -14.06 -7.06
N ASN A 218 -22.73 -13.18 -6.09
CA ASN A 218 -22.76 -11.73 -6.32
C ASN A 218 -21.37 -11.08 -6.35
N PHE A 219 -20.43 -11.56 -5.55
CA PHE A 219 -19.06 -11.03 -5.48
C PHE A 219 -18.13 -11.59 -6.57
N CYS A 220 -18.36 -12.84 -7.00
CA CYS A 220 -17.56 -13.54 -7.99
C CYS A 220 -18.21 -13.61 -9.38
N GLY A 221 -19.41 -13.04 -9.57
CA GLY A 221 -20.20 -13.19 -10.80
C GLY A 221 -19.55 -12.66 -12.08
N ASP A 222 -18.54 -11.78 -11.97
CA ASP A 222 -17.78 -11.26 -13.10
C ASP A 222 -16.33 -11.80 -13.05
N TYR A 223 -16.17 -13.07 -13.42
CA TYR A 223 -14.95 -13.89 -13.37
C TYR A 223 -13.71 -13.33 -14.12
N GLN A 224 -13.76 -12.10 -14.64
CA GLN A 224 -12.67 -11.54 -15.46
C GLN A 224 -11.52 -10.94 -14.66
N SER A 225 -11.69 -10.69 -13.35
CA SER A 225 -10.61 -10.16 -12.51
C SER A 225 -10.22 -11.14 -11.40
N PRO A 226 -8.93 -11.50 -11.27
CA PRO A 226 -8.44 -12.39 -10.19
C PRO A 226 -8.58 -11.77 -8.78
N SER A 227 -8.84 -10.47 -8.70
CA SER A 227 -9.11 -9.76 -7.45
C SER A 227 -10.02 -8.57 -7.72
N THR A 228 -11.05 -8.39 -6.89
CA THR A 228 -11.94 -7.23 -6.93
C THR A 228 -11.92 -6.54 -5.58
N SER A 229 -11.50 -5.27 -5.54
CA SER A 229 -11.64 -4.45 -4.34
C SER A 229 -13.09 -3.96 -4.25
N VAL A 230 -13.77 -4.30 -3.16
CA VAL A 230 -15.11 -3.80 -2.88
C VAL A 230 -15.03 -2.79 -1.74
N LYS A 231 -15.55 -1.59 -2.01
CA LYS A 231 -15.65 -0.54 -1.00
C LYS A 231 -16.94 -0.75 -0.20
N VAL A 232 -16.84 -0.84 1.12
CA VAL A 232 -18.03 -0.78 1.98
C VAL A 232 -18.54 0.67 1.98
N GLY A 233 -19.82 0.85 1.66
CA GLY A 233 -20.45 2.17 1.69
C GLY A 233 -20.46 2.72 3.11
N LYS A 234 -20.29 4.05 3.25
CA LYS A 234 -20.37 4.72 4.57
C LYS A 234 -21.70 4.43 5.28
N ASP A 235 -22.77 4.25 4.51
CA ASP A 235 -24.09 3.93 5.03
C ASP A 235 -24.11 2.58 5.77
N ILE A 236 -23.36 1.57 5.31
CA ILE A 236 -23.25 0.26 5.99
C ILE A 236 -22.42 0.39 7.27
N THR A 237 -21.31 1.13 7.23
CA THR A 237 -20.44 1.31 8.40
C THR A 237 -21.06 2.10 9.55
N GLN A 238 -22.15 2.83 9.30
CA GLN A 238 -22.86 3.60 10.34
C GLN A 238 -23.93 2.78 11.06
N ILE A 239 -24.22 1.58 10.58
CA ILE A 239 -25.20 0.68 11.17
C ILE A 239 -24.55 -0.10 12.30
N ASN A 240 -25.29 -0.30 13.38
CA ASN A 240 -24.87 -1.12 14.52
C ASN A 240 -25.76 -2.35 14.69
N GLN A 241 -25.40 -3.22 15.62
CA GLN A 241 -26.16 -4.46 15.90
C GLN A 241 -27.58 -4.21 16.43
N ASN A 242 -27.95 -2.98 16.82
CA ASN A 242 -29.28 -2.63 17.32
C ASN A 242 -30.15 -1.96 16.24
N SER A 243 -29.64 -1.77 15.03
CA SER A 243 -30.39 -1.17 13.93
C SER A 243 -31.51 -2.09 13.46
N SER A 244 -32.63 -1.50 13.06
CA SER A 244 -33.78 -2.24 12.55
C SER A 244 -33.54 -2.81 11.15
N LEU A 245 -34.24 -3.89 10.79
CA LEU A 245 -34.20 -4.48 9.44
C LEU A 245 -34.39 -3.44 8.31
N ASN A 246 -35.25 -2.45 8.51
CA ASN A 246 -35.51 -1.41 7.52
C ASN A 246 -34.31 -0.47 7.33
N GLU A 247 -33.64 -0.09 8.42
CA GLU A 247 -32.42 0.74 8.37
C GLU A 247 -31.28 -0.03 7.70
N MET A 248 -31.09 -1.30 8.08
CA MET A 248 -30.09 -2.18 7.48
C MET A 248 -30.34 -2.36 5.98
N SER A 249 -31.56 -2.71 5.59
CA SER A 249 -31.94 -2.87 4.18
C SER A 249 -31.69 -1.59 3.38
N LEU A 250 -32.08 -0.44 3.92
CA LEU A 250 -31.94 0.85 3.22
C LEU A 250 -30.47 1.20 2.97
N ALA A 251 -29.56 0.89 3.90
CA ALA A 251 -28.14 1.16 3.70
C ALA A 251 -27.50 0.23 2.67
N PHE A 252 -27.87 -1.05 2.65
CA PHE A 252 -27.41 -2.00 1.64
C PHE A 252 -27.94 -1.60 0.25
N GLU A 253 -29.19 -1.14 0.14
CA GLU A 253 -29.77 -0.65 -1.12
C GLU A 253 -29.12 0.63 -1.65
N LYS A 254 -28.73 1.54 -0.75
CA LYS A 254 -28.03 2.80 -1.12
C LYS A 254 -26.57 2.60 -1.46
N SER A 255 -25.98 1.48 -1.03
CA SER A 255 -24.58 1.17 -1.27
C SER A 255 -24.34 0.81 -2.73
N LYS A 256 -23.08 0.96 -3.17
CA LYS A 256 -22.69 0.56 -4.53
C LYS A 256 -22.73 -0.96 -4.68
N ALA A 257 -22.80 -1.44 -5.92
CA ALA A 257 -22.67 -2.87 -6.22
C ALA A 257 -21.44 -3.49 -5.50
N PRO A 258 -21.53 -4.73 -5.00
CA PRO A 258 -22.60 -5.70 -5.23
C PRO A 258 -23.69 -5.75 -4.12
N TRP A 259 -23.72 -4.79 -3.19
CA TRP A 259 -24.57 -4.86 -2.00
C TRP A 259 -26.09 -4.88 -2.27
N PRO A 260 -26.62 -4.07 -3.21
CA PRO A 260 -28.04 -4.14 -3.56
C PRO A 260 -28.44 -5.51 -4.12
N GLU A 261 -27.58 -6.12 -4.94
CA GLU A 261 -27.82 -7.43 -5.55
C GLU A 261 -27.78 -8.55 -4.50
N VAL A 262 -26.82 -8.48 -3.56
CA VAL A 262 -26.78 -9.37 -2.40
C VAL A 262 -28.08 -9.28 -1.61
N LEU A 263 -28.53 -8.07 -1.25
CA LEU A 263 -29.75 -7.90 -0.47
C LEU A 263 -30.98 -8.45 -1.20
N ASN A 264 -31.09 -8.21 -2.51
CA ASN A 264 -32.17 -8.77 -3.32
C ASN A 264 -32.12 -10.30 -3.34
N GLY A 265 -30.92 -10.89 -3.49
CA GLY A 265 -30.70 -12.34 -3.39
C GLY A 265 -31.17 -12.92 -2.06
N LEU A 266 -30.87 -12.25 -0.95
CA LEU A 266 -31.31 -12.64 0.39
C LEU A 266 -32.84 -12.55 0.54
N LYS A 267 -33.45 -11.42 0.14
CA LYS A 267 -34.91 -11.20 0.21
C LYS A 267 -35.71 -12.21 -0.61
N ASN A 268 -35.15 -12.71 -1.72
CA ASN A 268 -35.81 -13.68 -2.58
C ASN A 268 -35.75 -15.12 -2.05
N GLN A 269 -34.74 -15.45 -1.23
CA GLN A 269 -34.53 -16.82 -0.76
C GLN A 269 -34.92 -17.05 0.71
N PHE A 270 -35.04 -15.99 1.51
CA PHE A 270 -35.23 -16.08 2.95
C PHE A 270 -36.43 -15.28 3.44
N THR A 271 -36.93 -15.65 4.61
CA THR A 271 -37.97 -14.90 5.31
C THR A 271 -37.40 -13.59 5.89
N PRO A 272 -38.23 -12.57 6.17
CA PRO A 272 -37.74 -11.30 6.72
C PRO A 272 -36.95 -11.44 8.02
N SER A 273 -37.35 -12.37 8.91
CA SER A 273 -36.64 -12.64 10.17
C SER A 273 -35.27 -13.29 9.94
N GLU A 274 -35.16 -14.17 8.94
CA GLU A 274 -33.88 -14.77 8.55
C GLU A 274 -32.94 -13.73 7.92
N VAL A 275 -33.47 -12.85 7.05
CA VAL A 275 -32.70 -11.75 6.46
C VAL A 275 -32.15 -10.83 7.55
N GLU A 276 -32.94 -10.52 8.58
CA GLU A 276 -32.49 -9.72 9.72
C GLU A 276 -31.30 -10.37 10.44
N MET A 277 -31.39 -11.66 10.76
CA MET A 277 -30.28 -12.40 11.39
C MET A 277 -29.02 -12.42 10.52
N ILE A 278 -29.19 -12.63 9.20
CA ILE A 278 -28.07 -12.63 8.24
C ILE A 278 -27.40 -11.25 8.19
N LEU A 279 -28.18 -10.17 8.08
CA LEU A 279 -27.63 -8.82 8.01
C LEU A 279 -26.90 -8.44 9.29
N HIS A 280 -27.42 -8.80 10.47
CA HIS A 280 -26.70 -8.60 11.72
C HIS A 280 -25.35 -9.34 11.76
N SER A 281 -25.32 -10.59 11.29
CA SER A 281 -24.08 -11.37 11.25
C SER A 281 -23.07 -10.80 10.24
N LEU A 282 -23.54 -10.26 9.11
CA LEU A 282 -22.71 -9.53 8.15
C LEU A 282 -22.12 -8.24 8.76
N ILE A 283 -22.94 -7.45 9.45
CA ILE A 283 -22.51 -6.16 10.04
C ILE A 283 -21.44 -6.36 11.12
N LYS A 284 -21.51 -7.44 11.92
CA LYS A 284 -20.47 -7.77 12.91
C LYS A 284 -19.06 -7.81 12.32
N ILE A 285 -18.93 -8.19 11.06
CA ILE A 285 -17.62 -8.28 10.40
C ILE A 285 -17.07 -6.91 10.05
N PHE A 286 -17.94 -5.94 9.76
CA PHE A 286 -17.55 -4.57 9.45
C PHE A 286 -17.29 -3.71 10.69
N ASP A 287 -17.78 -4.14 11.88
CA ASP A 287 -17.66 -3.41 13.15
C ASP A 287 -16.38 -3.79 13.95
N HIS A 288 -15.59 -4.74 13.44
CA HIS A 288 -14.36 -5.22 14.08
C HIS A 288 -13.06 -4.58 13.56
N GLU A 289 -13.15 -3.48 12.81
CA GLU A 289 -12.03 -2.57 12.48
C GLU A 289 -12.12 -1.25 13.28
#